data_AF-A0A973JL99-F1
#
_entry.id   AF-A0A973JL99-F1
#
_cell.length_a   1.000
_cell.length_b   1.000
_cell.length_c   1.000
_cell.angle_alpha   90.00
_cell.angle_beta   90.00
_cell.angle_gamma   90.00
#
_symmetry.space_group_name_H-M   'P 1'
#
loop_
_entity.id
_entity.type
_entity.pdbx_description
1 polymer ?
#
loop_
_entity_poly.entity_id
_entity_poly.type
_entity_poly.pdbx_seq_one_letter_code
_entity_poly.pdbx_strand_id
1 'polypeptide(L)'
;QVAEQGALREDAETTASIRLLDPAIVSASFRQLQQNKQYYNFPDTLNVDRYEIDGESRDTVIAVRELNLDGLGSGQRTWVNEHTVYTHGFGVVAAYGNTTAVDGRPAFYEGGIPSTGSLGDYEPRIYFGKSLPDYSIVGSTAGTDPWELDYPDDAAGGQVNTTFPTEDVAAGPSIGNLWNQLLYSIKFGSEQILFSDRVTTDSQILYDRDPHDRVAKVAPYLTLDSQVYPAVVDGRVVWIVDGYTTANTYPYSTSEALDDATTDSLTAQSTNLNAIAPQEVNYLRNSVKATVDAYSGEVTLYSWDDEDPVLKAWSEVFPTSIHPMSEISGELMSHLRYPEDLFKVQRTLLTTYHVTNAADYYSGQDFWRNPQDPVTDTLKQPPYYLTLKMPDQDEPAFSLTSTFVPGGNSDREVLTAFLAVNAEPGNVAGERSDDYGTLRLLELPRNSTVPGPGQVQNNFDANPEVSQNLNLLRQGNSTVRSGNLLTLPVGGGLLYVQPVYVQSSQGTQFPLLQRVLVSFGDEIGFAETLDEALDQVFGGDS
;
A
#
# COMPACT_ATOMS: atom_id res chain seq x y z
N GLN A 1 -6.93 -4.58 32.51
CA GLN A 1 -7.32 -3.23 32.98
C GLN A 1 -8.80 -3.07 32.67
N VAL A 2 -9.49 -2.17 33.38
CA VAL A 2 -10.93 -1.93 33.21
C VAL A 2 -11.09 -0.68 32.35
N ALA A 3 -12.06 -0.66 31.44
CA ALA A 3 -12.41 0.54 30.69
C ALA A 3 -12.97 1.60 31.66
N GLU A 4 -12.42 2.81 31.62
CA GLU A 4 -12.87 3.93 32.45
C GLU A 4 -13.33 5.08 31.56
N GLN A 5 -14.38 5.78 31.97
CA GLN A 5 -14.94 6.89 31.21
C GLN A 5 -13.89 8.00 31.00
N GLY A 6 -13.65 8.35 29.73
CA GLY A 6 -12.68 9.36 29.34
C GLY A 6 -11.23 8.90 29.34
N ALA A 7 -10.95 7.60 29.46
CA ALA A 7 -9.60 7.05 29.32
C ALA A 7 -8.97 7.38 27.96
N LEU A 8 -9.78 7.56 26.91
CA LEU A 8 -9.29 7.88 25.56
C LEU A 8 -8.97 9.36 25.34
N ARG A 9 -9.25 10.27 26.29
CA ARG A 9 -9.09 11.72 26.07
C ARG A 9 -7.66 12.12 25.74
N GLU A 10 -6.67 11.45 26.33
CA GLU A 10 -5.24 11.73 26.08
C GLU A 10 -4.77 11.16 24.73
N ASP A 11 -5.56 10.28 24.11
CA ASP A 11 -5.28 9.57 22.87
C ASP A 11 -6.31 9.86 21.77
N ALA A 12 -7.10 10.94 21.91
CA ALA A 12 -8.24 11.24 21.04
C ALA A 12 -7.87 11.33 19.55
N GLU A 13 -6.69 11.85 19.24
CA GLU A 13 -6.18 11.92 17.87
C GLU A 13 -5.84 10.53 17.30
N THR A 14 -5.33 9.63 18.14
CA THR A 14 -5.07 8.24 17.76
C THR A 14 -6.38 7.51 17.51
N THR A 15 -7.37 7.65 18.40
CA THR A 15 -8.67 6.98 18.25
C THR A 15 -9.46 7.51 17.06
N ALA A 16 -9.43 8.82 16.82
CA ALA A 16 -10.02 9.44 15.65
C ALA A 16 -9.36 8.97 14.35
N SER A 17 -8.08 8.58 14.37
CA SER A 17 -7.33 8.15 13.17
C SER A 17 -7.38 6.65 12.91
N ILE A 18 -8.10 5.86 13.72
CA ILE A 18 -8.18 4.41 13.55
C ILE A 18 -8.75 4.08 12.18
N ARG A 19 -7.92 3.43 11.34
CA ARG A 19 -8.31 3.05 9.98
C ARG A 19 -9.39 1.96 10.02
N LEU A 20 -10.56 2.30 9.48
CA LEU A 20 -11.66 1.35 9.27
C LEU A 20 -11.60 0.72 7.88
N LEU A 21 -11.09 1.43 6.87
CA LEU A 21 -10.96 0.91 5.51
C LEU A 21 -9.78 -0.05 5.42
N ASP A 22 -10.09 -1.32 5.19
CA ASP A 22 -9.09 -2.36 4.98
C ASP A 22 -8.68 -2.39 3.50
N PRO A 23 -7.43 -2.01 3.15
CA PRO A 23 -6.97 -1.92 1.77
C PRO A 23 -7.02 -3.27 1.02
N ALA A 24 -7.03 -4.41 1.72
CA ALA A 24 -7.14 -5.74 1.10
C ALA A 24 -8.61 -6.15 0.83
N ILE A 25 -9.59 -5.43 1.39
CA ILE A 25 -11.02 -5.71 1.22
C ILE A 25 -11.69 -4.68 0.31
N VAL A 26 -11.41 -3.39 0.52
CA VAL A 26 -12.20 -2.31 -0.12
C VAL A 26 -11.91 -2.09 -1.60
N SER A 27 -10.92 -2.78 -2.19
CA SER A 27 -10.64 -2.74 -3.63
C SER A 27 -11.89 -3.01 -4.48
N ALA A 28 -12.72 -3.98 -4.11
CA ALA A 28 -13.96 -4.27 -4.83
C ALA A 28 -14.97 -3.10 -4.78
N SER A 29 -14.97 -2.32 -3.70
CA SER A 29 -15.80 -1.11 -3.57
C SER A 29 -15.24 0.05 -4.39
N PHE A 30 -13.91 0.22 -4.45
CA PHE A 30 -13.27 1.17 -5.38
C PHE A 30 -13.63 0.82 -6.82
N ARG A 31 -13.54 -0.46 -7.20
CA ARG A 31 -13.96 -0.92 -8.53
C ARG A 31 -15.42 -0.61 -8.79
N GLN A 32 -16.33 -1.03 -7.92
CA GLN A 32 -17.75 -0.84 -8.16
C GLN A 32 -18.18 0.64 -8.23
N LEU A 33 -17.54 1.52 -7.45
CA LEU A 33 -17.96 2.91 -7.30
C LEU A 33 -17.17 3.89 -8.18
N GLN A 34 -15.92 3.56 -8.53
CA GLN A 34 -14.98 4.48 -9.17
C GLN A 34 -14.35 3.95 -10.46
N GLN A 35 -14.61 2.71 -10.88
CA GLN A 35 -14.06 2.16 -12.14
C GLN A 35 -14.60 2.90 -13.38
N ASN A 36 -15.87 3.34 -13.34
CA ASN A 36 -16.63 3.98 -14.41
C ASN A 36 -16.85 3.13 -15.69
N LYS A 37 -15.83 2.43 -16.19
CA LYS A 37 -15.88 1.63 -17.44
C LYS A 37 -15.10 0.33 -17.32
N GLN A 38 -15.56 -0.69 -18.04
CA GLN A 38 -15.03 -2.05 -17.95
C GLN A 38 -13.53 -2.19 -18.29
N TYR A 39 -12.98 -1.25 -19.06
CA TYR A 39 -11.57 -1.23 -19.46
C TYR A 39 -10.64 -0.56 -18.45
N TYR A 40 -11.18 -0.07 -17.33
CA TYR A 40 -10.38 0.35 -16.18
C TYR A 40 -10.48 -0.67 -15.06
N ASN A 41 -9.55 -0.64 -14.12
CA ASN A 41 -9.61 -1.43 -12.90
C ASN A 41 -8.74 -0.81 -11.79
N PHE A 42 -8.84 -1.37 -10.58
CA PHE A 42 -7.94 -1.09 -9.46
C PHE A 42 -7.23 -2.37 -9.04
N PRO A 43 -6.04 -2.28 -8.42
CA PRO A 43 -5.35 -3.45 -7.89
C PRO A 43 -6.18 -4.14 -6.81
N ASP A 44 -5.95 -5.43 -6.59
CA ASP A 44 -6.67 -6.24 -5.59
C ASP A 44 -6.38 -5.79 -4.15
N THR A 45 -5.20 -5.20 -3.93
CA THR A 45 -4.77 -4.59 -2.67
C THR A 45 -4.48 -3.11 -2.92
N LEU A 46 -5.07 -2.23 -2.11
CA LEU A 46 -4.86 -0.78 -2.22
C LEU A 46 -3.70 -0.32 -1.33
N ASN A 47 -3.30 0.94 -1.47
CA ASN A 47 -2.22 1.52 -0.68
C ASN A 47 -2.76 2.39 0.45
N VAL A 48 -1.91 2.61 1.46
CA VAL A 48 -2.18 3.49 2.60
C VAL A 48 -1.19 4.63 2.56
N ASP A 49 -1.69 5.85 2.64
CA ASP A 49 -0.90 7.07 2.63
C ASP A 49 -1.52 8.08 3.62
N ARG A 50 -1.00 9.31 3.64
CA ARG A 50 -1.47 10.41 4.47
C ARG A 50 -1.44 11.69 3.65
N TYR A 51 -2.53 12.46 3.73
CA TYR A 51 -2.66 13.76 3.07
C TYR A 51 -3.13 14.79 4.08
N GLU A 52 -2.68 16.02 3.92
CA GLU A 52 -3.26 17.16 4.63
C GLU A 52 -4.55 17.58 3.91
N ILE A 53 -5.69 17.36 4.56
CA ILE A 53 -7.02 17.71 4.04
C ILE A 53 -7.64 18.71 5.02
N ASP A 54 -8.02 19.88 4.53
CA ASP A 54 -8.57 20.98 5.33
C ASP A 54 -7.68 21.39 6.54
N GLY A 55 -6.36 21.24 6.41
CA GLY A 55 -5.37 21.57 7.44
C GLY A 55 -5.17 20.49 8.50
N GLU A 56 -5.76 19.31 8.31
CA GLU A 56 -5.61 18.15 9.20
C GLU A 56 -4.97 16.99 8.44
N SER A 57 -3.97 16.33 9.04
CA SER A 57 -3.39 15.10 8.47
C SER A 57 -4.41 13.95 8.56
N ARG A 58 -4.68 13.30 7.44
CA ARG A 58 -5.67 12.22 7.33
C ARG A 58 -5.06 10.97 6.70
N ASP A 59 -5.12 9.86 7.44
CA ASP A 59 -4.87 8.53 6.89
C ASP A 59 -5.79 8.30 5.69
N THR A 60 -5.20 7.81 4.61
CA THR A 60 -5.82 7.71 3.29
C THR A 60 -5.66 6.30 2.75
N VAL A 61 -6.71 5.75 2.15
CA VAL A 61 -6.60 4.58 1.26
C VAL A 61 -6.64 5.08 -0.19
N ILE A 62 -5.57 4.83 -0.93
CA ILE A 62 -5.31 5.41 -2.26
C ILE A 62 -5.02 4.33 -3.31
N ALA A 63 -5.49 4.60 -4.54
CA ALA A 63 -5.18 3.80 -5.71
C ALA A 63 -5.22 4.65 -6.98
N VAL A 64 -4.57 4.15 -8.03
CA VAL A 64 -4.73 4.70 -9.39
C VAL A 64 -5.64 3.81 -10.20
N ARG A 65 -6.38 4.41 -11.12
CA ARG A 65 -7.22 3.68 -12.06
C ARG A 65 -6.38 3.25 -13.26
N GLU A 66 -6.09 1.96 -13.34
CA GLU A 66 -5.26 1.38 -14.40
C GLU A 66 -6.10 0.68 -15.47
N LEU A 67 -5.47 0.22 -16.56
CA LEU A 67 -6.19 -0.47 -17.63
C LEU A 67 -6.54 -1.91 -17.25
N ASN A 68 -7.63 -2.40 -17.85
CA ASN A 68 -8.07 -3.78 -17.78
C ASN A 68 -8.60 -4.23 -19.15
N LEU A 69 -7.68 -4.72 -19.98
CA LEU A 69 -8.02 -5.19 -21.32
C LEU A 69 -8.86 -6.47 -21.30
N ASP A 70 -8.78 -7.27 -20.24
CA ASP A 70 -9.63 -8.45 -20.04
C ASP A 70 -11.09 -8.09 -19.77
N GLY A 71 -11.37 -6.86 -19.37
CA GLY A 71 -12.73 -6.31 -19.27
C GLY A 71 -13.38 -6.02 -20.63
N LEU A 72 -12.61 -6.01 -21.72
CA LEU A 72 -13.14 -5.86 -23.08
C LEU A 72 -13.70 -7.17 -23.62
N GLY A 73 -14.77 -7.08 -24.41
CA GLY A 73 -15.27 -8.24 -25.15
C GLY A 73 -14.23 -8.77 -26.14
N SER A 74 -14.26 -10.08 -26.43
CA SER A 74 -13.26 -10.73 -27.28
C SER A 74 -13.18 -10.16 -28.70
N GLY A 75 -14.30 -9.68 -29.25
CA GLY A 75 -14.34 -9.01 -30.55
C GLY A 75 -13.74 -7.60 -30.54
N GLN A 76 -13.59 -6.99 -29.37
CA GLN A 76 -13.02 -5.66 -29.16
C GLN A 76 -11.53 -5.70 -28.80
N ARG A 77 -10.99 -6.86 -28.44
CA ARG A 77 -9.55 -7.07 -28.20
C ARG A 77 -8.77 -7.22 -29.50
N THR A 78 -8.82 -6.16 -30.30
CA THR A 78 -8.01 -6.04 -31.52
C THR A 78 -6.67 -5.41 -31.19
N TRP A 79 -5.64 -5.70 -32.00
CA TRP A 79 -4.33 -5.07 -31.85
C TRP A 79 -4.41 -3.53 -31.76
N VAL A 80 -5.26 -2.92 -32.59
CA VAL A 80 -5.48 -1.46 -32.61
C VAL A 80 -5.99 -0.99 -31.25
N ASN A 81 -6.98 -1.68 -30.68
CA ASN A 81 -7.54 -1.28 -29.39
C ASN A 81 -6.54 -1.47 -28.25
N GLU A 82 -5.91 -2.64 -28.17
CA GLU A 82 -5.00 -3.00 -27.06
C GLU A 82 -3.71 -2.17 -27.06
N HIS A 83 -3.21 -1.78 -28.24
CA HIS A 83 -1.90 -1.12 -28.33
C HIS A 83 -1.94 0.34 -28.73
N THR A 84 -3.05 0.87 -29.26
CA THR A 84 -3.09 2.26 -29.78
C THR A 84 -4.27 3.09 -29.27
N VAL A 85 -5.32 2.45 -28.74
CA VAL A 85 -6.49 3.16 -28.18
C VAL A 85 -6.43 3.17 -26.66
N TYR A 86 -6.38 1.98 -26.04
CA TYR A 86 -6.25 1.85 -24.59
C TYR A 86 -4.76 1.90 -24.23
N THR A 87 -4.20 3.11 -24.24
CA THR A 87 -2.76 3.31 -24.00
C THR A 87 -2.42 3.58 -22.55
N HIS A 88 -3.33 4.14 -21.73
CA HIS A 88 -3.05 4.55 -20.35
C HIS A 88 -4.26 4.37 -19.41
N GLY A 89 -3.97 4.26 -18.11
CA GLY A 89 -4.96 4.43 -17.04
C GLY A 89 -5.27 5.92 -16.80
N PHE A 90 -6.18 6.24 -15.87
CA PHE A 90 -6.61 7.63 -15.67
C PHE A 90 -7.01 7.96 -14.23
N GLY A 91 -6.20 8.77 -13.55
CA GLY A 91 -6.54 9.46 -12.32
C GLY A 91 -6.31 8.67 -11.05
N VAL A 92 -6.17 9.41 -9.95
CA VAL A 92 -6.10 8.89 -8.59
C VAL A 92 -7.51 8.82 -7.99
N VAL A 93 -7.72 7.84 -7.13
CA VAL A 93 -8.89 7.71 -6.28
C VAL A 93 -8.43 7.55 -4.84
N ALA A 94 -8.89 8.43 -3.97
CA ALA A 94 -8.52 8.45 -2.56
C ALA A 94 -9.75 8.54 -1.66
N ALA A 95 -9.76 7.71 -0.62
CA ALA A 95 -10.78 7.70 0.41
C ALA A 95 -10.16 7.91 1.79
N TYR A 96 -10.91 8.54 2.69
CA TYR A 96 -10.54 8.63 4.09
C TYR A 96 -10.37 7.22 4.68
N GLY A 97 -9.31 6.99 5.45
CA GLY A 97 -9.02 5.69 6.05
C GLY A 97 -9.94 5.33 7.21
N ASN A 98 -10.42 6.32 7.95
CA ASN A 98 -11.23 6.18 9.16
C ASN A 98 -12.74 6.47 8.94
N THR A 99 -13.13 6.98 7.77
CA THR A 99 -14.47 7.53 7.54
C THR A 99 -15.18 6.81 6.41
N THR A 100 -16.43 6.42 6.64
CA THR A 100 -17.33 5.84 5.64
C THR A 100 -18.54 6.73 5.42
N ALA A 101 -19.17 6.62 4.26
CA ALA A 101 -20.49 7.20 4.05
C ALA A 101 -21.55 6.48 4.89
N VAL A 102 -22.75 7.07 4.99
CA VAL A 102 -23.88 6.56 5.81
C VAL A 102 -24.26 5.11 5.46
N ASP A 103 -24.07 4.69 4.22
CA ASP A 103 -24.34 3.35 3.72
C ASP A 103 -23.13 2.38 3.83
N GLY A 104 -22.06 2.78 4.51
CA GLY A 104 -20.89 1.94 4.79
C GLY A 104 -19.88 1.85 3.64
N ARG A 105 -20.10 2.53 2.53
CA ARG A 105 -19.11 2.62 1.44
C ARG A 105 -17.96 3.55 1.83
N PRO A 106 -16.77 3.39 1.22
CA PRO A 106 -15.68 4.35 1.32
C PRO A 106 -16.15 5.79 1.08
N ALA A 107 -15.75 6.72 1.94
CA ALA A 107 -15.93 8.15 1.72
C ALA A 107 -14.75 8.68 0.89
N PHE A 108 -14.98 8.88 -0.41
CA PHE A 108 -13.97 9.40 -1.33
C PHE A 108 -13.87 10.93 -1.22
N TYR A 109 -12.65 11.46 -1.12
CA TYR A 109 -12.37 12.89 -1.25
C TYR A 109 -11.64 13.24 -2.55
N GLU A 110 -11.20 12.22 -3.30
CA GLU A 110 -10.68 12.31 -4.66
C GLU A 110 -11.25 11.15 -5.48
N GLY A 111 -11.81 11.45 -6.65
CA GLY A 111 -12.33 10.42 -7.54
C GLY A 111 -13.09 10.98 -8.74
N GLY A 112 -13.91 10.13 -9.36
CA GLY A 112 -14.61 10.47 -10.61
C GLY A 112 -13.73 10.30 -11.85
N ILE A 113 -14.32 10.62 -13.00
CA ILE A 113 -13.62 10.69 -14.29
C ILE A 113 -14.25 11.82 -15.15
N PRO A 114 -13.54 12.92 -15.45
CA PRO A 114 -12.18 13.24 -14.99
C PRO A 114 -12.08 13.32 -13.46
N SER A 115 -10.89 13.07 -12.91
CA SER A 115 -10.68 13.08 -11.46
C SER A 115 -10.89 14.49 -10.90
N THR A 116 -11.61 14.57 -9.78
CA THR A 116 -11.89 15.80 -9.04
C THR A 116 -11.88 15.51 -7.55
N GLY A 117 -11.49 16.50 -6.76
CA GLY A 117 -11.46 16.35 -5.31
C GLY A 117 -10.49 17.31 -4.64
N SER A 118 -9.92 16.83 -3.54
CA SER A 118 -9.08 17.63 -2.63
C SER A 118 -7.59 17.57 -2.95
N LEU A 119 -7.17 16.77 -3.94
CA LEU A 119 -5.75 16.66 -4.34
C LEU A 119 -5.29 17.75 -5.33
N GLY A 120 -6.17 18.69 -5.68
CA GLY A 120 -5.87 19.78 -6.62
C GLY A 120 -5.74 19.31 -8.06
N ASP A 121 -5.19 20.18 -8.91
CA ASP A 121 -4.96 19.88 -10.33
C ASP A 121 -3.63 19.13 -10.49
N TYR A 122 -3.67 17.98 -11.17
CA TYR A 122 -2.49 17.18 -11.51
C TYR A 122 -2.66 16.53 -12.90
N GLU A 123 -1.57 16.05 -13.49
CA GLU A 123 -1.63 15.23 -14.71
C GLU A 123 -2.16 13.82 -14.38
N PRO A 124 -3.38 13.44 -14.82
CA PRO A 124 -4.03 12.21 -14.36
C PRO A 124 -3.66 10.97 -15.18
N ARG A 125 -3.03 11.09 -16.35
CA ARG A 125 -2.84 9.96 -17.25
C ARG A 125 -1.73 9.03 -16.76
N ILE A 126 -2.06 7.74 -16.65
CA ILE A 126 -1.18 6.69 -16.12
C ILE A 126 -0.62 5.85 -17.28
N TYR A 127 0.42 6.37 -17.94
CA TYR A 127 1.17 5.66 -18.97
C TYR A 127 2.20 4.67 -18.39
N PHE A 128 2.52 4.73 -17.11
CA PHE A 128 3.39 3.79 -16.41
C PHE A 128 2.69 3.36 -15.13
N GLY A 129 2.61 2.05 -14.90
CA GLY A 129 1.70 1.42 -13.95
C GLY A 129 1.81 -0.11 -14.01
N LYS A 130 1.19 -0.79 -13.05
CA LYS A 130 1.27 -2.24 -12.83
C LYS A 130 0.37 -3.04 -13.77
N SER A 131 -0.78 -2.49 -14.17
CA SER A 131 -1.78 -3.19 -15.00
C SER A 131 -1.94 -2.51 -16.36
N LEU A 132 -1.00 -2.78 -17.25
CA LEU A 132 -0.90 -2.19 -18.59
C LEU A 132 -0.53 -3.28 -19.62
N PRO A 133 -0.85 -3.10 -20.91
CA PRO A 133 -0.41 -4.03 -21.95
C PRO A 133 1.12 -4.08 -22.06
N ASP A 134 1.64 -5.21 -22.56
CA ASP A 134 3.08 -5.45 -22.79
C ASP A 134 3.78 -4.31 -23.53
N TYR A 135 3.05 -3.67 -24.45
CA TYR A 135 3.45 -2.41 -25.06
C TYR A 135 2.24 -1.57 -25.50
N SER A 136 2.47 -0.27 -25.66
CA SER A 136 1.55 0.64 -26.36
C SER A 136 2.33 1.51 -27.35
N ILE A 137 1.67 1.92 -28.42
CA ILE A 137 2.16 2.87 -29.39
C ILE A 137 1.38 4.16 -29.20
N VAL A 138 2.11 5.21 -28.86
CA VAL A 138 1.56 6.51 -28.48
C VAL A 138 2.04 7.60 -29.41
N GLY A 139 1.30 8.70 -29.48
CA GLY A 139 1.59 9.83 -30.34
C GLY A 139 1.23 9.59 -31.80
N SER A 140 0.97 10.70 -32.48
CA SER A 140 0.63 10.74 -33.89
C SER A 140 1.14 12.05 -34.51
N THR A 141 1.29 12.06 -35.83
CA THR A 141 1.72 13.27 -36.55
C THR A 141 0.75 14.43 -36.33
N ALA A 142 1.30 15.63 -36.15
CA ALA A 142 0.53 16.85 -35.93
C ALA A 142 -0.59 17.03 -36.98
N GLY A 143 -1.81 17.31 -36.50
CA GLY A 143 -3.00 17.46 -37.34
C GLY A 143 -3.78 16.16 -37.60
N THR A 144 -3.36 15.04 -37.01
CA THR A 144 -4.12 13.79 -37.00
C THR A 144 -5.19 13.81 -35.91
N ASP A 145 -6.38 13.26 -36.20
CA ASP A 145 -7.43 13.12 -35.20
C ASP A 145 -6.98 12.21 -34.04
N PRO A 146 -7.13 12.64 -32.76
CA PRO A 146 -6.76 11.84 -31.61
C PRO A 146 -7.52 10.51 -31.53
N TRP A 147 -6.80 9.43 -31.20
CA TRP A 147 -7.35 8.08 -31.07
C TRP A 147 -6.95 7.35 -29.79
N GLU A 148 -6.04 7.90 -28.99
CA GLU A 148 -5.79 7.37 -27.65
C GLU A 148 -6.97 7.78 -26.79
N LEU A 149 -7.62 6.81 -26.15
CA LEU A 149 -8.74 7.09 -25.28
C LEU A 149 -8.22 7.75 -23.99
N ASP A 150 -8.72 8.94 -23.69
CA ASP A 150 -8.39 9.68 -22.47
C ASP A 150 -9.36 9.30 -21.35
N TYR A 151 -10.65 9.62 -21.54
CA TYR A 151 -11.72 9.23 -20.62
C TYR A 151 -13.10 9.24 -21.31
N PRO A 152 -14.10 8.50 -20.76
CA PRO A 152 -15.47 8.57 -21.24
C PRO A 152 -16.12 9.93 -20.93
N ASP A 153 -16.89 10.47 -21.87
CA ASP A 153 -17.69 11.68 -21.70
C ASP A 153 -19.19 11.34 -21.53
N ASP A 154 -19.95 12.22 -20.88
CA ASP A 154 -21.37 12.04 -20.55
C ASP A 154 -22.29 12.16 -21.77
N ALA A 155 -21.80 12.69 -22.89
CA ALA A 155 -22.52 12.67 -24.16
C ALA A 155 -22.78 11.23 -24.63
N ALA A 156 -23.87 11.01 -25.39
CA ALA A 156 -24.20 9.69 -25.90
C ALA A 156 -23.10 9.17 -26.86
N GLY A 157 -22.30 8.22 -26.39
CA GLY A 157 -21.11 7.74 -27.11
C GLY A 157 -19.92 8.70 -27.04
N GLY A 158 -19.96 9.67 -26.12
CA GLY A 158 -18.89 10.62 -25.87
C GLY A 158 -17.67 9.92 -25.30
N GLN A 159 -16.53 10.17 -25.93
CA GLN A 159 -15.23 9.86 -25.39
C GLN A 159 -14.33 11.05 -25.70
N VAL A 160 -13.52 11.43 -24.72
CA VAL A 160 -12.41 12.34 -24.95
C VAL A 160 -11.24 11.49 -25.39
N ASN A 161 -10.66 11.86 -26.52
CA ASN A 161 -9.43 11.27 -27.01
C ASN A 161 -8.30 12.27 -26.87
N THR A 162 -7.10 11.76 -26.68
CA THR A 162 -5.87 12.53 -26.60
C THR A 162 -4.84 11.99 -27.59
N THR A 163 -3.76 12.74 -27.75
CA THR A 163 -2.56 12.35 -28.48
C THR A 163 -1.39 12.62 -27.55
N PHE A 164 -0.60 11.60 -27.25
CA PHE A 164 0.59 11.78 -26.43
C PHE A 164 1.59 12.72 -27.14
N PRO A 165 2.11 13.76 -26.46
CA PRO A 165 2.97 14.78 -27.07
C PRO A 165 4.42 14.27 -27.18
N THR A 166 4.66 13.36 -28.13
CA THR A 166 5.96 12.70 -28.33
C THR A 166 7.09 13.63 -28.75
N GLU A 167 6.79 14.86 -29.18
CA GLU A 167 7.77 15.91 -29.46
C GLU A 167 8.32 16.55 -28.17
N ASP A 168 7.49 16.65 -27.14
CA ASP A 168 7.82 17.30 -25.87
C ASP A 168 8.26 16.29 -24.79
N VAL A 169 7.75 15.05 -24.86
CA VAL A 169 7.95 14.02 -23.82
C VAL A 169 8.52 12.74 -24.44
N ALA A 170 9.72 12.38 -24.01
CA ALA A 170 10.40 11.15 -24.40
C ALA A 170 10.10 10.02 -23.40
N ALA A 171 8.95 9.37 -23.53
CA ALA A 171 8.52 8.28 -22.66
C ALA A 171 8.99 6.89 -23.15
N GLY A 172 9.27 6.76 -24.44
CA GLY A 172 9.78 5.52 -25.01
C GLY A 172 10.52 5.72 -26.34
N PRO A 173 11.12 4.65 -26.88
CA PRO A 173 11.84 4.73 -28.14
C PRO A 173 10.93 5.12 -29.31
N SER A 174 11.44 5.98 -30.20
CA SER A 174 10.72 6.32 -31.44
C SER A 174 10.60 5.08 -32.35
N ILE A 175 9.41 4.89 -32.91
CA ILE A 175 9.12 3.84 -33.91
C ILE A 175 8.63 4.42 -35.24
N GLY A 176 9.02 5.68 -35.52
CA GLY A 176 8.62 6.36 -36.74
C GLY A 176 9.34 5.91 -38.01
N ASN A 177 10.43 5.15 -37.88
CA ASN A 177 11.20 4.65 -39.02
C ASN A 177 11.05 3.14 -39.20
N LEU A 178 11.15 2.69 -40.45
CA LEU A 178 10.93 1.30 -40.84
C LEU A 178 11.89 0.31 -40.15
N TRP A 179 13.11 0.74 -39.81
CA TRP A 179 14.08 -0.12 -39.10
C TRP A 179 13.64 -0.40 -37.66
N ASN A 180 13.22 0.63 -36.92
CA ASN A 180 12.72 0.47 -35.56
C ASN A 180 11.41 -0.33 -35.57
N GLN A 181 10.52 -0.05 -36.52
CA GLN A 181 9.29 -0.85 -36.69
C GLN A 181 9.61 -2.32 -36.91
N LEU A 182 10.57 -2.67 -37.77
CA LEU A 182 10.97 -4.05 -38.00
C LEU A 182 11.54 -4.72 -36.74
N LEU A 183 12.42 -4.03 -36.00
CA LEU A 183 13.02 -4.58 -34.78
C LEU A 183 11.96 -4.81 -33.70
N TYR A 184 11.04 -3.87 -33.51
CA TYR A 184 9.95 -4.01 -32.53
C TYR A 184 8.88 -5.01 -32.98
N SER A 185 8.61 -5.13 -34.29
CA SER A 185 7.80 -6.23 -34.84
C SER A 185 8.37 -7.59 -34.49
N ILE A 186 9.70 -7.76 -34.55
CA ILE A 186 10.35 -9.02 -34.17
C ILE A 186 10.29 -9.19 -32.64
N LYS A 187 10.62 -8.16 -31.86
CA LYS A 187 10.61 -8.21 -30.39
C LYS A 187 9.25 -8.62 -29.82
N PHE A 188 8.18 -8.01 -30.31
CA PHE A 188 6.82 -8.23 -29.82
C PHE A 188 6.01 -9.22 -30.67
N GLY A 189 6.62 -9.80 -31.71
CA GLY A 189 5.94 -10.75 -32.61
C GLY A 189 4.71 -10.17 -33.31
N SER A 190 4.69 -8.87 -33.60
CA SER A 190 3.52 -8.18 -34.19
C SER A 190 3.84 -7.54 -35.53
N GLU A 191 3.26 -8.09 -36.60
CA GLU A 191 3.33 -7.52 -37.95
C GLU A 191 2.60 -6.17 -38.07
N GLN A 192 1.65 -5.89 -37.17
CA GLN A 192 0.88 -4.65 -37.21
C GLN A 192 1.71 -3.41 -36.88
N ILE A 193 2.84 -3.57 -36.19
CA ILE A 193 3.79 -2.47 -35.96
C ILE A 193 4.36 -1.95 -37.30
N LEU A 194 4.46 -2.81 -38.33
CA LEU A 194 4.95 -2.44 -39.67
C LEU A 194 3.83 -1.99 -40.63
N PHE A 195 2.64 -2.58 -40.51
CA PHE A 195 1.58 -2.43 -41.52
C PHE A 195 0.40 -1.56 -41.08
N SER A 196 0.31 -1.17 -39.80
CA SER A 196 -0.78 -0.34 -39.31
C SER A 196 -0.50 1.15 -39.55
N ASP A 197 -1.50 1.86 -40.08
CA ASP A 197 -1.50 3.32 -40.18
C ASP A 197 -1.56 4.02 -38.80
N ARG A 198 -1.74 3.27 -37.71
CA ARG A 198 -1.63 3.77 -36.33
C ARG A 198 -0.19 3.97 -35.87
N VAL A 199 0.79 3.53 -36.65
CA VAL A 199 2.20 3.78 -36.40
C VAL A 199 2.67 4.90 -37.33
N THR A 200 2.87 6.08 -36.77
CA THR A 200 3.26 7.28 -37.53
C THR A 200 4.74 7.60 -37.36
N THR A 201 5.26 8.57 -38.13
CA THR A 201 6.65 9.03 -38.02
C THR A 201 7.00 9.61 -36.65
N ASP A 202 5.98 10.05 -35.90
CA ASP A 202 6.15 10.72 -34.62
C ASP A 202 5.75 9.81 -33.44
N SER A 203 5.44 8.54 -33.72
CA SER A 203 5.02 7.59 -32.67
C SER A 203 6.19 7.08 -31.84
N GLN A 204 5.94 6.88 -30.54
CA GLN A 204 6.84 6.19 -29.61
C GLN A 204 6.22 4.85 -29.20
N ILE A 205 7.07 3.88 -28.86
CA ILE A 205 6.64 2.61 -28.26
C ILE A 205 6.97 2.59 -26.77
N LEU A 206 5.95 2.43 -25.95
CA LEU A 206 6.08 2.30 -24.49
C LEU A 206 6.06 0.82 -24.14
N TYR A 207 7.08 0.36 -23.42
CA TYR A 207 7.20 -0.98 -22.85
C TYR A 207 8.05 -0.90 -21.58
N ASP A 208 8.10 -1.97 -20.78
CA ASP A 208 8.71 -1.95 -19.43
C ASP A 208 8.06 -0.85 -18.57
N ARG A 209 6.74 -0.96 -18.46
CA ARG A 209 5.86 0.09 -17.92
C ARG A 209 5.53 -0.10 -16.44
N ASP A 210 5.76 -1.30 -15.91
CA ASP A 210 5.66 -1.55 -14.47
C ASP A 210 6.77 -0.73 -13.74
N PRO A 211 6.39 0.11 -12.76
CA PRO A 211 7.35 0.96 -12.05
C PRO A 211 8.45 0.17 -11.33
N HIS A 212 8.12 -0.98 -10.75
CA HIS A 212 9.08 -1.82 -10.04
C HIS A 212 10.10 -2.43 -11.01
N ASP A 213 9.63 -3.04 -12.11
CA ASP A 213 10.50 -3.61 -13.15
C ASP A 213 11.40 -2.55 -13.79
N ARG A 214 10.88 -1.34 -13.93
CA ARG A 214 11.60 -0.22 -14.53
C ARG A 214 12.73 0.25 -13.62
N VAL A 215 12.46 0.43 -12.32
CA VAL A 215 13.51 0.75 -11.33
C VAL A 215 14.56 -0.37 -11.29
N ALA A 216 14.14 -1.65 -11.31
CA ALA A 216 15.07 -2.79 -11.31
C ALA A 216 15.99 -2.81 -12.53
N LYS A 217 15.51 -2.34 -13.69
CA LYS A 217 16.34 -2.19 -14.91
C LYS A 217 17.31 -1.02 -14.84
N VAL A 218 16.92 0.08 -14.21
CA VAL A 218 17.78 1.28 -14.04
C VAL A 218 18.85 1.05 -12.98
N ALA A 219 18.51 0.38 -11.88
CA ALA A 219 19.40 0.10 -10.76
C ALA A 219 19.36 -1.39 -10.34
N PRO A 220 19.92 -2.29 -11.17
CA PRO A 220 19.88 -3.75 -10.91
C PRO A 220 20.70 -4.20 -9.69
N TYR A 221 21.47 -3.28 -9.08
CA TYR A 221 22.23 -3.52 -7.87
C TYR A 221 21.42 -3.29 -6.58
N LEU A 222 20.19 -2.76 -6.69
CA LEU A 222 19.28 -2.60 -5.58
C LEU A 222 18.33 -3.80 -5.50
N THR A 223 18.07 -4.27 -4.29
CA THR A 223 16.93 -5.13 -4.00
C THR A 223 15.74 -4.20 -3.75
N LEU A 224 14.64 -4.35 -4.48
CA LEU A 224 13.48 -3.46 -4.34
C LEU A 224 12.47 -4.04 -3.34
N ASP A 225 11.74 -3.15 -2.67
CA ASP A 225 10.59 -3.51 -1.84
C ASP A 225 9.43 -4.02 -2.71
N SER A 226 8.69 -4.99 -2.18
CA SER A 226 7.53 -5.58 -2.83
C SER A 226 6.40 -4.58 -3.09
N GLN A 227 6.31 -3.54 -2.25
CA GLN A 227 5.30 -2.50 -2.29
C GLN A 227 5.73 -1.34 -3.18
N VAL A 228 4.87 -1.03 -4.15
CA VAL A 228 4.92 0.20 -4.93
C VAL A 228 3.61 0.94 -4.76
N TYR A 229 3.69 2.18 -4.34
CA TYR A 229 2.53 3.00 -3.96
C TYR A 229 2.48 4.31 -4.74
N PRO A 230 1.29 4.77 -5.16
CA PRO A 230 1.13 6.03 -5.86
C PRO A 230 0.97 7.18 -4.87
N ALA A 231 1.45 8.37 -5.26
CA ALA A 231 1.15 9.64 -4.62
C ALA A 231 0.97 10.73 -5.67
N VAL A 232 0.20 11.78 -5.34
CA VAL A 232 0.19 13.02 -6.12
C VAL A 232 1.24 13.93 -5.51
N VAL A 233 2.24 14.30 -6.31
CA VAL A 233 3.40 15.10 -5.90
C VAL A 233 3.69 16.14 -6.97
N ASP A 234 3.76 17.41 -6.59
CA ASP A 234 4.12 18.53 -7.46
C ASP A 234 3.29 18.56 -8.76
N GLY A 235 1.98 18.25 -8.64
CA GLY A 235 1.04 18.20 -9.77
C GLY A 235 1.17 16.98 -10.67
N ARG A 236 1.82 15.90 -10.22
CA ARG A 236 1.99 14.66 -10.98
C ARG A 236 1.67 13.44 -10.14
N VAL A 237 1.18 12.38 -10.78
CA VAL A 237 1.13 11.07 -10.16
C VAL A 237 2.51 10.42 -10.25
N VAL A 238 3.10 10.10 -9.11
CA VAL A 238 4.38 9.40 -9.02
C VAL A 238 4.20 8.07 -8.30
N TRP A 239 4.88 7.04 -8.79
CA TRP A 239 5.04 5.79 -8.09
C TRP A 239 6.29 5.83 -7.23
N ILE A 240 6.17 5.52 -5.95
CA ILE A 240 7.30 5.47 -5.04
C ILE A 240 7.68 4.00 -4.82
N VAL A 241 8.98 3.71 -4.94
CA VAL A 241 9.57 2.38 -4.75
C VAL A 241 10.75 2.48 -3.79
N ASP A 242 10.75 1.63 -2.77
CA ASP A 242 11.85 1.53 -1.82
C ASP A 242 12.97 0.65 -2.36
N GLY A 243 14.21 1.15 -2.30
CA GLY A 243 15.40 0.47 -2.79
C GLY A 243 16.37 0.15 -1.65
N TYR A 244 16.75 -1.11 -1.56
CA TYR A 244 17.66 -1.62 -0.57
C TYR A 244 19.04 -1.93 -1.13
N THR A 245 20.08 -1.59 -0.37
CA THR A 245 21.37 -2.25 -0.56
C THR A 245 21.40 -3.52 0.29
N THR A 246 21.82 -4.63 -0.31
CA THR A 246 21.89 -5.93 0.33
C THR A 246 23.27 -6.57 0.20
N ALA A 247 23.63 -7.38 1.19
CA ALA A 247 24.77 -8.29 1.10
C ALA A 247 24.52 -9.55 1.94
N ASN A 248 25.25 -10.62 1.63
CA ASN A 248 25.14 -11.92 2.30
C ASN A 248 26.42 -12.36 3.04
N THR A 249 27.43 -11.48 3.08
CA THR A 249 28.76 -11.75 3.65
C THR A 249 29.21 -10.67 4.62
N TYR A 250 28.28 -9.87 5.15
CA TYR A 250 28.59 -8.85 6.14
C TYR A 250 29.03 -9.52 7.45
N PRO A 251 30.21 -9.16 8.00
CA PRO A 251 30.77 -9.84 9.16
C PRO A 251 29.94 -9.58 10.42
N TYR A 252 29.88 -10.59 11.31
CA TYR A 252 29.17 -10.52 12.59
C TYR A 252 27.67 -10.21 12.49
N SER A 253 27.04 -10.57 11.38
CA SER A 253 25.60 -10.42 11.17
C SER A 253 24.93 -11.77 10.92
N THR A 254 23.69 -11.91 11.37
CA THR A 254 22.86 -13.09 11.14
C THR A 254 22.29 -13.08 9.73
N SER A 255 22.17 -14.26 9.12
CA SER A 255 21.58 -14.41 7.80
C SER A 255 20.09 -14.67 7.92
N GLU A 256 19.31 -14.01 7.08
CA GLU A 256 17.86 -14.17 6.95
C GLU A 256 17.50 -14.43 5.48
N ALA A 257 16.54 -15.31 5.24
CA ALA A 257 15.93 -15.47 3.92
C ALA A 257 14.85 -14.39 3.75
N LEU A 258 15.02 -13.50 2.77
CA LEU A 258 14.13 -12.36 2.59
C LEU A 258 12.69 -12.78 2.29
N ASP A 259 12.50 -13.78 1.43
CA ASP A 259 11.19 -14.30 1.05
C ASP A 259 10.43 -14.89 2.24
N ASP A 260 11.11 -15.66 3.09
CA ASP A 260 10.51 -16.21 4.30
C ASP A 260 10.13 -15.09 5.30
N ALA A 261 10.98 -14.07 5.43
CA ALA A 261 10.76 -12.98 6.38
C ALA A 261 9.65 -12.02 5.95
N THR A 262 9.40 -11.85 4.65
CA THR A 262 8.43 -10.87 4.11
C THR A 262 7.11 -11.48 3.66
N THR A 263 6.98 -12.82 3.68
CA THR A 263 5.72 -13.51 3.37
C THR A 263 4.73 -13.44 4.55
N ASP A 264 3.56 -12.86 4.29
CA ASP A 264 2.44 -12.75 5.23
C ASP A 264 1.08 -12.81 4.51
N SER A 265 -0.02 -12.56 5.23
CA SER A 265 -1.36 -12.62 4.64
C SER A 265 -1.60 -11.59 3.53
N LEU A 266 -0.89 -10.46 3.54
CA LEU A 266 -0.99 -9.41 2.54
C LEU A 266 -0.21 -9.79 1.27
N THR A 267 1.06 -10.17 1.43
CA THR A 267 1.96 -10.47 0.31
C THR A 267 1.63 -11.79 -0.37
N ALA A 268 1.22 -12.82 0.37
CA ALA A 268 0.91 -14.13 -0.21
C ALA A 268 -0.41 -14.17 -1.00
N GLN A 269 -1.31 -13.21 -0.76
CA GLN A 269 -2.64 -13.18 -1.39
C GLN A 269 -2.74 -12.16 -2.53
N SER A 270 -1.81 -11.21 -2.62
CA SER A 270 -1.88 -10.16 -3.64
C SER A 270 -1.19 -10.56 -4.94
N THR A 271 -1.87 -10.31 -6.05
CA THR A 271 -1.33 -10.46 -7.42
C THR A 271 -0.56 -9.23 -7.89
N ASN A 272 -0.65 -8.10 -7.19
CA ASN A 272 -0.10 -6.79 -7.58
C ASN A 272 1.10 -6.35 -6.70
N LEU A 273 1.55 -7.23 -5.80
CA LEU A 273 2.76 -7.06 -5.01
C LEU A 273 3.87 -7.91 -5.61
N ASN A 274 5.07 -7.35 -5.70
CA ASN A 274 6.20 -8.04 -6.30
C ASN A 274 6.86 -8.93 -5.25
N ALA A 275 6.87 -10.24 -5.45
CA ALA A 275 7.61 -11.13 -4.56
C ALA A 275 9.11 -10.77 -4.61
N ILE A 276 9.73 -10.60 -3.44
CA ILE A 276 11.18 -10.45 -3.37
C ILE A 276 11.80 -11.78 -3.82
N ALA A 277 12.78 -11.71 -4.71
CA ALA A 277 13.49 -12.90 -5.17
C ALA A 277 14.11 -13.62 -3.96
N PRO A 278 13.99 -14.96 -3.85
CA PRO A 278 14.62 -15.71 -2.76
C PRO A 278 16.10 -15.40 -2.67
N GLN A 279 16.50 -14.77 -1.57
CA GLN A 279 17.87 -14.33 -1.33
C GLN A 279 18.15 -14.38 0.17
N GLU A 280 19.27 -14.99 0.52
CA GLU A 280 19.84 -14.86 1.87
C GLU A 280 20.59 -13.54 1.98
N VAL A 281 20.26 -12.75 2.99
CA VAL A 281 20.96 -11.50 3.31
C VAL A 281 21.33 -11.47 4.79
N ASN A 282 22.46 -10.85 5.07
CA ASN A 282 22.86 -10.48 6.42
C ASN A 282 23.23 -8.99 6.53
N TYR A 283 22.95 -8.22 5.47
CA TYR A 283 23.01 -6.77 5.44
C TYR A 283 21.82 -6.28 4.62
N LEU A 284 21.10 -5.31 5.16
CA LEU A 284 19.94 -4.69 4.54
C LEU A 284 19.83 -3.25 5.03
N ARG A 285 19.84 -2.29 4.11
CA ARG A 285 19.63 -0.86 4.39
C ARG A 285 18.66 -0.27 3.38
N ASN A 286 17.71 0.55 3.84
CA ASN A 286 16.86 1.36 2.95
C ASN A 286 17.66 2.58 2.49
N SER A 287 18.44 2.37 1.44
CA SER A 287 19.45 3.34 1.03
C SER A 287 18.98 4.26 -0.09
N VAL A 288 17.95 3.85 -0.84
CA VAL A 288 17.44 4.60 -1.99
C VAL A 288 15.92 4.71 -1.91
N LYS A 289 15.40 5.92 -2.18
CA LYS A 289 13.99 6.11 -2.56
C LYS A 289 13.95 6.35 -4.06
N ALA A 290 13.16 5.57 -4.79
CA ALA A 290 12.98 5.75 -6.22
C ALA A 290 11.58 6.29 -6.52
N THR A 291 11.47 7.17 -7.50
CA THR A 291 10.18 7.61 -8.05
C THR A 291 10.09 7.26 -9.52
N VAL A 292 8.91 6.87 -9.98
CA VAL A 292 8.58 6.73 -11.40
C VAL A 292 7.41 7.64 -11.73
N ASP A 293 7.63 8.66 -12.55
CA ASP A 293 6.55 9.53 -13.03
C ASP A 293 5.57 8.69 -13.87
N ALA A 294 4.28 8.67 -13.47
CA ALA A 294 3.28 7.80 -14.09
C ALA A 294 2.94 8.20 -15.54
N TYR A 295 3.31 9.40 -15.97
CA TYR A 295 3.02 9.93 -17.31
C TYR A 295 4.17 9.70 -18.29
N SER A 296 5.39 10.04 -17.88
CA SER A 296 6.61 9.99 -18.71
C SER A 296 7.44 8.72 -18.50
N GLY A 297 7.29 8.05 -17.34
CA GLY A 297 8.11 6.92 -16.95
C GLY A 297 9.54 7.31 -16.60
N GLU A 298 9.81 8.58 -16.31
CA GLU A 298 11.10 9.00 -15.78
C GLU A 298 11.35 8.35 -14.42
N VAL A 299 12.52 7.72 -14.25
CA VAL A 299 12.95 7.10 -13.00
C VAL A 299 13.96 8.03 -12.35
N THR A 300 13.65 8.49 -11.14
CA THR A 300 14.57 9.29 -10.32
C THR A 300 14.94 8.49 -9.07
N LEU A 301 16.23 8.37 -8.80
CA LEU A 301 16.76 7.69 -7.61
C LEU A 301 17.31 8.72 -6.66
N TYR A 302 16.88 8.70 -5.40
CA TYR A 302 17.38 9.58 -4.34
C TYR A 302 18.14 8.77 -3.29
N SER A 303 19.33 9.23 -2.92
CA SER A 303 20.10 8.71 -1.79
C SER A 303 19.36 9.04 -0.49
N TRP A 304 18.89 8.01 0.22
CA TRP A 304 18.16 8.13 1.48
C TRP A 304 19.02 7.88 2.71
N ASP A 305 19.99 6.97 2.61
CA ASP A 305 21.02 6.71 3.61
C ASP A 305 22.38 6.99 2.99
N ASP A 306 22.82 8.26 3.07
CA ASP A 306 24.11 8.70 2.55
C ASP A 306 25.28 8.24 3.43
N GLU A 307 25.03 7.57 4.56
CA GLU A 307 26.06 6.95 5.40
C GLU A 307 26.38 5.53 4.94
N ASP A 308 25.47 4.86 4.22
CA ASP A 308 25.59 3.47 3.78
C ASP A 308 26.86 3.22 2.93
N PRO A 309 27.81 2.39 3.41
CA PRO A 309 29.02 2.07 2.67
C PRO A 309 28.76 1.33 1.34
N VAL A 310 27.71 0.52 1.25
CA VAL A 310 27.37 -0.21 0.02
C VAL A 310 26.82 0.75 -1.02
N LEU A 311 25.95 1.67 -0.63
CA LEU A 311 25.48 2.72 -1.51
C LEU A 311 26.63 3.59 -2.01
N LYS A 312 27.51 4.06 -1.11
CA LYS A 312 28.70 4.86 -1.48
C LYS A 312 29.55 4.18 -2.56
N ALA A 313 29.80 2.88 -2.41
CA ALA A 313 30.54 2.11 -3.41
C ALA A 313 29.84 2.09 -4.77
N TRP A 314 28.51 1.92 -4.80
CA TRP A 314 27.74 2.00 -6.05
C TRP A 314 27.69 3.41 -6.64
N SER A 315 27.58 4.44 -5.81
CA SER A 315 27.63 5.85 -6.24
C SER A 315 28.98 6.22 -6.85
N GLU A 316 30.09 5.62 -6.40
CA GLU A 316 31.40 5.81 -7.05
C GLU A 316 31.47 5.15 -8.44
N VAL A 317 30.78 4.02 -8.63
CA VAL A 317 30.72 3.31 -9.92
C VAL A 317 29.77 4.01 -10.90
N PHE A 318 28.64 4.54 -10.41
CA PHE A 318 27.58 5.18 -11.19
C PHE A 318 27.23 6.59 -10.67
N PRO A 319 28.14 7.57 -10.78
CA PRO A 319 28.02 8.87 -10.11
C PRO A 319 26.88 9.77 -10.60
N THR A 320 26.31 9.50 -11.78
CA THR A 320 25.21 10.31 -12.35
C THR A 320 23.84 9.70 -12.17
N SER A 321 23.73 8.57 -11.48
CA SER A 321 22.48 7.80 -11.40
C SER A 321 21.66 8.06 -10.15
N ILE A 322 22.22 8.73 -9.13
CA ILE A 322 21.56 8.94 -7.83
C ILE A 322 21.65 10.40 -7.42
N HIS A 323 20.49 11.00 -7.17
CA HIS A 323 20.33 12.36 -6.67
C HIS A 323 20.48 12.39 -5.14
N PRO A 324 21.00 13.48 -4.55
CA PRO A 324 21.04 13.62 -3.10
C PRO A 324 19.64 13.81 -2.50
N MET A 325 19.47 13.45 -1.22
CA MET A 325 18.22 13.69 -0.47
C MET A 325 17.78 15.16 -0.54
N SER A 326 18.71 16.10 -0.61
CA SER A 326 18.44 17.55 -0.71
C SER A 326 17.62 17.97 -1.94
N GLU A 327 17.49 17.10 -2.95
CA GLU A 327 16.67 17.34 -4.14
C GLU A 327 15.24 16.80 -4.02
N ILE A 328 14.91 16.09 -2.93
CA ILE A 328 13.54 15.62 -2.67
C ILE A 328 12.66 16.81 -2.27
N SER A 329 11.56 17.03 -3.00
CA SER A 329 10.60 18.11 -2.67
C SER A 329 9.91 17.87 -1.33
N GLY A 330 9.39 18.94 -0.72
CA GLY A 330 8.65 18.83 0.55
C GLY A 330 7.38 17.99 0.43
N GLU A 331 6.70 18.08 -0.72
CA GLU A 331 5.52 17.27 -1.02
C GLU A 331 5.90 15.80 -1.23
N LEU A 332 7.00 15.49 -1.93
CA LEU A 332 7.48 14.11 -2.01
C LEU A 332 7.83 13.57 -0.62
N MET A 333 8.51 14.38 0.21
CA MET A 333 8.86 14.01 1.59
C MET A 333 7.63 13.59 2.40
N SER A 334 6.49 14.31 2.31
CA SER A 334 5.28 13.93 3.09
C SER A 334 4.69 12.57 2.73
N HIS A 335 4.95 12.07 1.52
CA HIS A 335 4.47 10.77 1.05
C HIS A 335 5.47 9.63 1.25
N LEU A 336 6.75 9.93 1.47
CA LEU A 336 7.73 8.89 1.80
C LEU A 336 7.38 8.25 3.15
N ARG A 337 7.55 6.93 3.23
CA ARG A 337 7.27 6.15 4.46
C ARG A 337 8.37 5.15 4.79
N TYR A 338 8.32 4.57 5.98
CA TYR A 338 9.25 3.52 6.39
C TYR A 338 8.88 2.21 5.70
N PRO A 339 9.81 1.52 5.03
CA PRO A 339 9.47 0.40 4.15
C PRO A 339 8.94 -0.83 4.90
N GLU A 340 8.01 -1.53 4.27
CA GLU A 340 7.32 -2.65 4.89
C GLU A 340 8.22 -3.88 4.99
N ASP A 341 8.96 -4.22 3.92
CA ASP A 341 9.78 -5.44 3.91
C ASP A 341 10.98 -5.34 4.84
N LEU A 342 11.61 -4.16 4.92
CA LEU A 342 12.65 -3.89 5.93
C LEU A 342 12.11 -4.10 7.34
N PHE A 343 10.92 -3.57 7.64
CA PHE A 343 10.30 -3.73 8.95
C PHE A 343 9.95 -5.19 9.24
N LYS A 344 9.49 -5.96 8.24
CA LYS A 344 9.24 -7.41 8.36
C LYS A 344 10.50 -8.19 8.72
N VAL A 345 11.64 -7.89 8.10
CA VAL A 345 12.94 -8.47 8.47
C VAL A 345 13.31 -8.08 9.91
N GLN A 346 13.17 -6.81 10.27
CA GLN A 346 13.51 -6.32 11.62
C GLN A 346 12.65 -6.96 12.72
N ARG A 347 11.32 -7.04 12.54
CA ARG A 347 10.44 -7.70 13.51
C ARG A 347 10.74 -9.20 13.61
N THR A 348 11.10 -9.85 12.51
CA THR A 348 11.50 -11.27 12.51
C THR A 348 12.76 -11.49 13.33
N LEU A 349 13.78 -10.65 13.15
CA LEU A 349 15.00 -10.67 13.97
C LEU A 349 14.71 -10.42 15.45
N LEU A 350 13.82 -9.45 15.74
CA LEU A 350 13.43 -9.11 17.11
C LEU A 350 12.73 -10.26 17.83
N THR A 351 12.19 -11.27 17.14
CA THR A 351 11.62 -12.47 17.81
C THR A 351 12.65 -13.20 18.69
N THR A 352 13.93 -13.08 18.37
CA THR A 352 15.02 -13.81 19.01
C THR A 352 16.04 -12.86 19.65
N TYR A 353 16.44 -11.81 18.94
CA TYR A 353 17.57 -10.97 19.33
C TYR A 353 17.25 -9.85 20.32
N HIS A 354 15.99 -9.68 20.73
CA HIS A 354 15.65 -8.84 21.89
C HIS A 354 16.20 -9.45 23.21
N VAL A 355 16.43 -10.78 23.24
CA VAL A 355 16.96 -11.48 24.41
C VAL A 355 18.47 -11.30 24.51
N THR A 356 18.89 -10.44 25.43
CA THR A 356 20.33 -10.11 25.64
C THR A 356 21.03 -10.98 26.69
N ASN A 357 20.28 -11.68 27.54
CA ASN A 357 20.85 -12.59 28.56
C ASN A 357 21.19 -13.96 27.94
N ALA A 358 22.44 -14.41 28.10
CA ALA A 358 22.92 -15.65 27.49
C ALA A 358 22.21 -16.92 27.96
N ALA A 359 21.78 -17.00 29.23
CA ALA A 359 21.08 -18.18 29.75
C ALA A 359 19.64 -18.23 29.22
N ASP A 360 18.97 -17.09 29.17
CA ASP A 360 17.62 -16.96 28.59
C ASP A 360 17.63 -17.28 27.10
N TYR A 361 18.63 -16.74 26.37
CA TYR A 361 18.84 -17.04 24.96
C TYR A 361 19.08 -18.54 24.72
N TYR A 362 19.96 -19.18 25.51
CA TYR A 362 20.25 -20.60 25.36
C TYR A 362 19.04 -21.49 25.65
N SER A 363 18.21 -21.11 26.63
CA SER A 363 16.98 -21.85 26.95
C SER A 363 15.83 -21.61 25.97
N GLY A 364 15.87 -20.50 25.22
CA GLY A 364 14.79 -20.09 24.31
C GLY A 364 13.48 -19.73 25.01
N GLN A 365 13.50 -19.57 26.34
CA GLN A 365 12.28 -19.38 27.14
C GLN A 365 11.58 -18.03 26.90
N ASP A 366 12.30 -17.09 26.29
CA ASP A 366 11.86 -15.72 26.08
C ASP A 366 11.77 -15.35 24.60
N PHE A 367 11.90 -16.33 23.70
CA PHE A 367 11.69 -16.06 22.27
C PHE A 367 10.22 -15.77 21.99
N TRP A 368 10.00 -14.89 21.03
CA TRP A 368 8.67 -14.50 20.58
C TRP A 368 8.38 -15.09 19.20
N ARG A 369 7.18 -14.83 18.69
CA ARG A 369 6.84 -15.02 17.30
C ARG A 369 5.85 -13.95 16.86
N ASN A 370 5.83 -13.68 15.56
CA ASN A 370 4.76 -12.93 14.95
C ASN A 370 3.45 -13.76 15.05
N PRO A 371 2.32 -13.16 15.47
CA PRO A 371 1.06 -13.87 15.57
C PRO A 371 0.55 -14.29 14.19
N GLN A 372 -0.29 -15.33 14.19
CA GLN A 372 -1.09 -15.65 13.00
C GLN A 372 -2.10 -14.53 12.75
N ASP A 373 -2.44 -14.32 11.48
CA ASP A 373 -3.51 -13.40 11.12
C ASP A 373 -4.85 -13.98 11.61
N PRO A 374 -5.62 -13.28 12.45
CA PRO A 374 -6.90 -13.78 12.95
C PRO A 374 -7.96 -14.00 11.85
N VAL A 375 -7.78 -13.41 10.67
CA VAL A 375 -8.67 -13.59 9.51
C VAL A 375 -8.24 -14.77 8.63
N THR A 376 -6.99 -15.25 8.76
CA THR A 376 -6.46 -16.36 7.95
C THR A 376 -5.65 -17.35 8.79
N ASP A 377 -6.06 -18.62 8.83
CA ASP A 377 -5.53 -19.62 9.77
C ASP A 377 -4.06 -20.06 9.54
N THR A 378 -3.41 -19.62 8.45
CA THR A 378 -2.11 -20.18 8.02
C THR A 378 -1.01 -19.14 7.82
N LEU A 379 -1.35 -17.86 7.74
CA LEU A 379 -0.40 -16.80 7.43
C LEU A 379 -0.17 -15.91 8.65
N LYS A 380 0.98 -15.23 8.67
CA LYS A 380 1.31 -14.27 9.72
C LYS A 380 0.54 -12.98 9.50
N GLN A 381 0.21 -12.31 10.60
CA GLN A 381 -0.38 -10.97 10.54
C GLN A 381 0.65 -10.00 9.94
N PRO A 382 0.32 -9.24 8.89
CA PRO A 382 1.20 -8.24 8.31
C PRO A 382 1.40 -7.07 9.28
N PRO A 383 2.44 -6.26 9.10
CA PRO A 383 2.51 -4.98 9.79
C PRO A 383 1.47 -4.00 9.22
N TYR A 384 1.01 -3.05 10.03
CA TYR A 384 0.00 -2.08 9.60
C TYR A 384 0.48 -0.64 9.80
N TYR A 385 0.37 0.18 8.75
CA TYR A 385 0.48 1.62 8.86
C TYR A 385 -0.71 2.18 9.63
N LEU A 386 -0.45 2.94 10.69
CA LEU A 386 -1.43 3.56 11.57
C LEU A 386 -0.87 4.88 12.10
N THR A 387 -1.70 5.91 12.17
CA THR A 387 -1.40 7.11 12.99
C THR A 387 -1.71 6.82 14.45
N LEU A 388 -0.67 6.80 15.29
CA LEU A 388 -0.82 6.55 16.72
C LEU A 388 0.24 7.26 17.56
N LYS A 389 -0.06 7.42 18.84
CA LYS A 389 0.85 7.92 19.87
C LYS A 389 1.29 6.77 20.78
N MET A 390 2.59 6.48 20.85
CA MET A 390 3.13 5.57 21.86
C MET A 390 3.18 6.25 23.24
N PRO A 391 3.21 5.50 24.36
CA PRO A 391 3.14 6.09 25.71
C PRO A 391 4.17 7.19 26.05
N ASP A 392 5.37 7.11 25.48
CA ASP A 392 6.46 8.09 25.69
C ASP A 392 6.59 9.12 24.56
N GLN A 393 5.62 9.16 23.63
CA GLN A 393 5.57 10.18 22.58
C GLN A 393 4.69 11.35 23.01
N ASP A 394 5.05 12.56 22.57
CA ASP A 394 4.27 13.76 22.84
C ASP A 394 3.09 13.91 21.85
N GLU A 395 3.34 13.59 20.58
CA GLU A 395 2.39 13.73 19.47
C GLU A 395 2.21 12.38 18.73
N PRO A 396 1.03 12.12 18.13
CA PRO A 396 0.86 10.98 17.24
C PRO A 396 1.78 11.06 16.02
N ALA A 397 2.22 9.91 15.54
CA ALA A 397 2.99 9.81 14.30
C ALA A 397 2.47 8.65 13.46
N PHE A 398 2.39 8.84 12.15
CA PHE A 398 2.09 7.74 11.25
C PHE A 398 3.25 6.76 11.25
N SER A 399 2.93 5.55 11.69
CA SER A 399 3.87 4.52 12.12
C SER A 399 3.52 3.20 11.49
N LEU A 400 4.53 2.37 11.24
CA LEU A 400 4.32 0.97 10.86
C LEU A 400 4.42 0.10 12.12
N THR A 401 3.41 -0.72 12.35
CA THR A 401 3.20 -1.40 13.64
C THR A 401 3.19 -2.92 13.52
N SER A 402 3.58 -3.61 14.58
CA SER A 402 3.52 -5.07 14.70
C SER A 402 3.28 -5.48 16.14
N THR A 403 2.73 -6.67 16.33
CA THR A 403 2.55 -7.31 17.63
C THR A 403 3.40 -8.58 17.74
N PHE A 404 3.67 -9.01 18.97
CA PHE A 404 4.37 -10.25 19.29
C PHE A 404 3.61 -11.07 20.31
N VAL A 405 3.68 -12.39 20.14
CA VAL A 405 3.17 -13.39 21.09
C VAL A 405 4.31 -14.34 21.49
N PRO A 406 4.18 -15.13 22.58
CA PRO A 406 5.23 -16.06 22.99
C PRO A 406 5.57 -17.04 21.86
N GLY A 407 6.87 -17.27 21.67
CA GLY A 407 7.40 -18.19 20.68
C GLY A 407 7.26 -19.66 21.10
N GLY A 408 7.94 -20.51 20.33
CA GLY A 408 7.93 -21.96 20.53
C GLY A 408 6.63 -22.63 20.06
N ASN A 409 6.50 -23.92 20.42
CA ASN A 409 5.36 -24.77 20.06
C ASN A 409 4.28 -24.71 21.13
N SER A 410 3.76 -23.51 21.39
CA SER A 410 2.68 -23.25 22.34
C SER A 410 1.47 -22.64 21.63
N ASP A 411 0.28 -22.95 22.15
CA ASP A 411 -0.98 -22.29 21.77
C ASP A 411 -1.22 -21.01 22.60
N ARG A 412 -0.21 -20.55 23.36
CA ARG A 412 -0.31 -19.34 24.16
C ARG A 412 -0.23 -18.11 23.27
N GLU A 413 -1.38 -17.50 23.04
CA GLU A 413 -1.58 -16.30 22.21
C GLU A 413 -1.81 -15.03 23.04
N VAL A 414 -1.03 -14.82 24.12
CA VAL A 414 -1.08 -13.56 24.89
C VAL A 414 -0.21 -12.51 24.23
N LEU A 415 -0.62 -11.24 24.24
CA LEU A 415 0.23 -10.17 23.74
C LEU A 415 1.46 -10.04 24.65
N THR A 416 2.64 -10.08 24.04
CA THR A 416 3.93 -9.99 24.74
C THR A 416 4.63 -8.67 24.45
N ALA A 417 4.51 -8.16 23.23
CA ALA A 417 5.01 -6.84 22.92
C ALA A 417 4.25 -6.18 21.76
N PHE A 418 4.31 -4.86 21.72
CA PHE A 418 3.84 -4.01 20.62
C PHE A 418 5.01 -3.18 20.11
N LEU A 419 5.25 -3.20 18.80
CA LEU A 419 6.34 -2.49 18.14
C LEU A 419 5.76 -1.48 17.17
N ALA A 420 6.28 -0.26 17.20
CA ALA A 420 6.01 0.78 16.22
C ALA A 420 7.34 1.34 15.70
N VAL A 421 7.45 1.57 14.39
CA VAL A 421 8.49 2.40 13.80
C VAL A 421 7.87 3.67 13.27
N ASN A 422 8.46 4.82 13.61
CA ASN A 422 8.00 6.09 13.05
C ASN A 422 8.26 6.09 11.54
N ALA A 423 7.18 6.20 10.76
CA ALA A 423 7.23 6.20 9.31
C ALA A 423 7.11 7.61 8.71
N GLU A 424 7.04 8.67 9.52
CA GLU A 424 6.92 10.09 9.16
C GLU A 424 8.29 10.76 8.97
N PRO A 425 8.75 10.99 7.72
CA PRO A 425 10.01 11.67 7.48
C PRO A 425 9.89 13.20 7.59
N GLY A 426 8.67 13.74 7.67
CA GLY A 426 8.38 15.16 7.64
C GLY A 426 8.02 15.67 6.23
N ASN A 427 7.80 16.98 6.12
CA ASN A 427 7.37 17.67 4.89
C ASN A 427 8.36 18.75 4.43
N VAL A 428 9.53 18.82 5.06
CA VAL A 428 10.57 19.80 4.72
C VAL A 428 11.42 19.23 3.59
N ALA A 429 11.56 20.01 2.51
CA ALA A 429 12.31 19.59 1.32
C ALA A 429 13.73 19.14 1.69
N GLY A 430 14.05 17.90 1.35
CA GLY A 430 15.36 17.30 1.55
C GLY A 430 15.85 17.16 2.98
N GLU A 431 14.98 17.31 3.97
CA GLU A 431 15.32 17.17 5.40
C GLU A 431 14.46 16.08 6.04
N ARG A 432 15.11 14.96 6.37
CA ARG A 432 14.47 13.86 7.10
C ARG A 432 14.42 14.19 8.58
N SER A 433 13.23 14.03 9.18
CA SER A 433 13.00 14.13 10.63
C SER A 433 13.94 13.19 11.40
N ASP A 434 14.51 13.69 12.50
CA ASP A 434 15.37 12.90 13.39
C ASP A 434 14.66 11.68 14.00
N ASP A 435 13.33 11.76 14.15
CA ASP A 435 12.52 10.68 14.70
C ASP A 435 12.18 9.58 13.68
N TYR A 436 12.36 9.82 12.37
CA TYR A 436 12.05 8.83 11.33
C TYR A 436 12.88 7.56 11.50
N GLY A 437 12.23 6.39 11.38
CA GLY A 437 12.89 5.09 11.54
C GLY A 437 13.17 4.72 13.00
N THR A 438 12.79 5.55 13.97
CA THR A 438 12.91 5.21 15.40
C THR A 438 11.92 4.10 15.75
N LEU A 439 12.46 2.94 16.14
CA LEU A 439 11.72 1.79 16.65
C LEU A 439 11.41 1.97 18.14
N ARG A 440 10.13 1.91 18.50
CA ARG A 440 9.62 1.97 19.87
C ARG A 440 8.95 0.64 20.22
N LEU A 441 9.49 -0.05 21.22
CA LEU A 441 9.01 -1.37 21.66
C LEU A 441 8.37 -1.25 23.04
N LEU A 442 7.07 -1.52 23.12
CA LEU A 442 6.33 -1.67 24.35
C LEU A 442 6.30 -3.15 24.74
N GLU A 443 7.18 -3.55 25.66
CA GLU A 443 7.23 -4.91 26.21
C GLU A 443 6.26 -5.03 27.39
N LEU A 444 5.39 -6.05 27.35
CA LEU A 444 4.45 -6.33 28.42
C LEU A 444 5.11 -7.23 29.49
N PRO A 445 4.70 -7.12 30.77
CA PRO A 445 5.20 -8.01 31.82
C PRO A 445 5.02 -9.49 31.46
N ARG A 446 5.98 -10.35 31.82
CA ARG A 446 5.93 -11.79 31.48
C ARG A 446 4.73 -12.57 32.06
N ASN A 447 4.15 -12.04 33.13
CA ASN A 447 2.92 -12.53 33.75
C ASN A 447 1.64 -11.86 33.19
N SER A 448 1.77 -11.08 32.11
CA SER A 448 0.65 -10.45 31.41
C SER A 448 -0.33 -11.51 30.92
N THR A 449 -1.60 -11.17 31.07
CA THR A 449 -2.75 -11.89 30.53
C THR A 449 -3.45 -11.08 29.44
N VAL A 450 -2.82 -10.02 28.93
CA VAL A 450 -3.38 -9.22 27.84
C VAL A 450 -3.59 -10.14 26.63
N PRO A 451 -4.82 -10.27 26.11
CA PRO A 451 -5.09 -11.12 24.95
C PRO A 451 -4.27 -10.66 23.75
N GLY A 452 -3.64 -11.56 23.01
CA GLY A 452 -3.08 -11.25 21.68
C GLY A 452 -4.15 -11.30 20.59
N PRO A 453 -3.82 -10.94 19.33
CA PRO A 453 -4.78 -10.87 18.22
C PRO A 453 -5.68 -12.11 18.08
N GLY A 454 -5.09 -13.31 18.15
CA GLY A 454 -5.85 -14.57 18.04
C GLY A 454 -6.83 -14.79 19.20
N GLN A 455 -6.49 -14.36 20.43
CA GLN A 455 -7.42 -14.46 21.56
C GLN A 455 -8.55 -13.44 21.48
N VAL A 456 -8.25 -12.22 21.04
CA VAL A 456 -9.27 -11.18 20.84
C VAL A 456 -10.27 -11.63 19.78
N GLN A 457 -9.80 -12.19 18.66
CA GLN A 457 -10.66 -12.77 17.63
C GLN A 457 -11.58 -13.86 18.22
N ASN A 458 -11.02 -14.80 18.99
CA ASN A 458 -11.82 -15.82 19.67
C ASN A 458 -12.84 -15.22 20.65
N ASN A 459 -12.50 -14.15 21.37
CA ASN A 459 -13.41 -13.46 22.27
C ASN A 459 -14.56 -12.79 21.51
N PHE A 460 -14.29 -12.16 20.37
CA PHE A 460 -15.33 -11.64 19.48
C PHE A 460 -16.25 -12.74 18.97
N ASP A 461 -15.70 -13.86 18.49
CA ASP A 461 -16.48 -14.97 17.95
C ASP A 461 -17.32 -15.71 19.03
N ALA A 462 -16.82 -15.74 20.27
CA ALA A 462 -17.49 -16.33 21.42
C ALA A 462 -18.52 -15.39 22.10
N ASN A 463 -18.46 -14.08 21.85
CA ASN A 463 -19.41 -13.12 22.40
C ASN A 463 -20.82 -13.41 21.84
N PRO A 464 -21.85 -13.67 22.69
CA PRO A 464 -23.18 -14.04 22.22
C PRO A 464 -23.85 -13.00 21.33
N GLU A 465 -23.68 -11.71 21.62
CA GLU A 465 -24.27 -10.62 20.85
C GLU A 465 -23.62 -10.50 19.47
N VAL A 466 -22.28 -10.50 19.43
CA VAL A 466 -21.51 -10.50 18.18
C VAL A 466 -21.87 -11.72 17.34
N SER A 467 -21.78 -12.91 17.91
CA SER A 467 -22.06 -14.17 17.20
C SER A 467 -23.48 -14.21 16.66
N GLN A 468 -24.48 -13.79 17.44
CA GLN A 468 -25.87 -13.75 16.97
C GLN A 468 -26.05 -12.77 15.80
N ASN A 469 -25.51 -11.55 15.90
CA ASN A 469 -25.63 -10.55 14.85
C ASN A 469 -24.87 -10.94 13.58
N LEU A 470 -23.62 -11.40 13.70
CA LEU A 470 -22.85 -11.89 12.56
C LEU A 470 -23.55 -13.07 11.87
N ASN A 471 -24.15 -13.98 12.64
CA ASN A 471 -24.94 -15.07 12.06
C ASN A 471 -26.21 -14.58 11.35
N LEU A 472 -26.82 -13.49 11.81
CA LEU A 472 -27.94 -12.85 11.08
C LEU A 472 -27.45 -12.18 9.80
N LEU A 473 -26.31 -11.49 9.83
CA LEU A 473 -25.71 -10.87 8.64
C LEU A 473 -25.23 -11.91 7.61
N ARG A 474 -24.87 -13.12 8.05
CA ARG A 474 -24.55 -14.25 7.18
C ARG A 474 -25.79 -14.97 6.63
N GLN A 475 -26.99 -14.74 7.18
CA GLN A 475 -28.21 -15.39 6.69
C GLN A 475 -28.68 -14.79 5.37
N GLY A 476 -29.18 -15.66 4.48
CA GLY A 476 -29.71 -15.26 3.18
C GLY A 476 -28.63 -15.15 2.10
N ASN A 477 -28.66 -14.07 1.32
CA ASN A 477 -27.78 -13.86 0.18
C ASN A 477 -26.64 -12.88 0.50
N SER A 478 -26.03 -13.01 1.68
CA SER A 478 -24.98 -12.10 2.17
C SER A 478 -23.73 -12.87 2.57
N THR A 479 -22.57 -12.25 2.40
CA THR A 479 -21.28 -12.75 2.85
C THR A 479 -20.65 -11.71 3.76
N VAL A 480 -20.28 -12.14 4.97
CA VAL A 480 -19.58 -11.31 5.95
C VAL A 480 -18.08 -11.51 5.79
N ARG A 481 -17.32 -10.43 5.76
CA ARG A 481 -15.85 -10.42 5.76
C ARG A 481 -15.35 -9.59 6.94
N SER A 482 -14.57 -10.20 7.82
CA SER A 482 -13.84 -9.46 8.84
C SER A 482 -12.62 -8.80 8.20
N GLY A 483 -12.37 -7.53 8.51
CA GLY A 483 -11.12 -6.87 8.15
C GLY A 483 -10.01 -7.11 9.15
N ASN A 484 -8.89 -6.43 8.92
CA ASN A 484 -7.72 -6.46 9.79
C ASN A 484 -8.09 -6.13 11.25
N LEU A 485 -7.60 -6.95 12.18
CA LEU A 485 -7.68 -6.67 13.62
C LEU A 485 -6.49 -5.79 14.02
N LEU A 486 -6.78 -4.52 14.27
CA LEU A 486 -5.79 -3.51 14.67
C LEU A 486 -5.62 -3.50 16.18
N THR A 487 -4.39 -3.38 16.65
CA THR A 487 -4.03 -3.25 18.07
C THR A 487 -3.42 -1.87 18.32
N LEU A 488 -3.90 -1.14 19.32
CA LEU A 488 -3.42 0.21 19.63
C LEU A 488 -3.15 0.39 21.13
N PRO A 489 -2.00 0.94 21.54
CA PRO A 489 -1.68 1.20 22.94
C PRO A 489 -2.26 2.53 23.43
N VAL A 490 -3.58 2.56 23.65
CA VAL A 490 -4.33 3.77 24.07
C VAL A 490 -5.05 3.56 25.40
N GLY A 491 -5.48 4.64 26.05
CA GLY A 491 -6.26 4.61 27.29
C GLY A 491 -5.53 3.96 28.47
N GLY A 492 -4.20 3.99 28.46
CA GLY A 492 -3.35 3.29 29.42
C GLY A 492 -3.31 1.77 29.28
N GLY A 493 -3.92 1.22 28.21
CA GLY A 493 -4.06 -0.21 27.93
C GLY A 493 -3.90 -0.54 26.45
N LEU A 494 -4.58 -1.62 26.01
CA LEU A 494 -4.57 -2.07 24.62
C LEU A 494 -6.01 -2.11 24.09
N LEU A 495 -6.26 -1.31 23.07
CA LEU A 495 -7.51 -1.28 22.31
C LEU A 495 -7.36 -2.15 21.06
N TYR A 496 -8.38 -2.95 20.78
CA TYR A 496 -8.48 -3.74 19.57
C TYR A 496 -9.66 -3.29 18.74
N VAL A 497 -9.45 -3.04 17.46
CA VAL A 497 -10.52 -2.62 16.53
C VAL A 497 -10.52 -3.51 15.30
N GLN A 498 -11.70 -4.02 14.94
CA GLN A 498 -11.88 -4.83 13.73
C GLN A 498 -13.13 -4.39 12.96
N PRO A 499 -12.99 -3.88 11.73
CA PRO A 499 -14.12 -3.57 10.87
C PRO A 499 -14.75 -4.85 10.31
N VAL A 500 -16.07 -4.87 10.18
CA VAL A 500 -16.85 -5.97 9.61
C VAL A 500 -17.61 -5.50 8.39
N TYR A 501 -17.30 -6.12 7.27
CA TYR A 501 -17.88 -5.83 5.97
C TYR A 501 -18.95 -6.84 5.58
N VAL A 502 -19.97 -6.39 4.86
CA VAL A 502 -20.99 -7.24 4.27
C VAL A 502 -21.10 -6.93 2.77
N GLN A 503 -21.23 -7.99 1.99
CA GLN A 503 -21.53 -7.91 0.55
C GLN A 503 -22.57 -8.94 0.17
N SER A 504 -23.18 -8.77 -1.00
CA SER A 504 -24.04 -9.81 -1.58
C SER A 504 -23.24 -11.09 -1.83
N SER A 505 -23.85 -12.26 -1.61
CA SER A 505 -23.26 -13.56 -1.96
C SER A 505 -23.41 -13.91 -3.43
N GLN A 506 -24.23 -13.16 -4.18
CA GLN A 506 -24.49 -13.36 -5.62
C GLN A 506 -24.59 -12.03 -6.37
N GLY A 507 -24.38 -12.05 -7.68
CA GLY A 507 -24.49 -10.85 -8.52
C GLY A 507 -23.35 -9.87 -8.28
N THR A 508 -23.66 -8.58 -8.13
CA THR A 508 -22.67 -7.54 -7.87
C THR A 508 -22.18 -7.61 -6.43
N GLN A 509 -20.91 -7.97 -6.24
CA GLN A 509 -20.29 -8.18 -4.93
C GLN A 509 -19.29 -7.06 -4.64
N PHE A 510 -19.61 -6.19 -3.69
CA PHE A 510 -18.66 -5.22 -3.16
C PHE A 510 -18.92 -5.01 -1.65
N PRO A 511 -17.87 -4.96 -0.83
CA PRO A 511 -17.97 -4.89 0.62
C PRO A 511 -18.36 -3.50 1.12
N LEU A 512 -19.38 -3.44 1.95
CA LEU A 512 -19.78 -2.26 2.70
C LEU A 512 -19.47 -2.48 4.18
N LEU A 513 -18.86 -1.50 4.84
CA LEU A 513 -18.70 -1.53 6.29
C LEU A 513 -20.10 -1.55 6.92
N GLN A 514 -20.35 -2.49 7.82
CA GLN A 514 -21.64 -2.58 8.51
C GLN A 514 -21.49 -2.50 10.01
N ARG A 515 -20.39 -3.02 10.55
CA ARG A 515 -20.15 -3.05 11.99
C ARG A 515 -18.68 -2.81 12.30
N VAL A 516 -18.42 -2.31 13.49
CA VAL A 516 -17.09 -2.18 14.08
C VAL A 516 -17.08 -2.94 15.40
N LEU A 517 -16.13 -3.86 15.54
CA LEU A 517 -15.85 -4.57 16.79
C LEU A 517 -14.74 -3.83 17.52
N VAL A 518 -14.96 -3.56 18.81
CA VAL A 518 -13.98 -2.94 19.69
C VAL A 518 -13.80 -3.80 20.92
N SER A 519 -12.57 -4.01 21.38
CA SER A 519 -12.30 -4.63 22.69
C SER A 519 -11.28 -3.84 23.48
N PHE A 520 -11.56 -3.65 24.77
CA PHE A 520 -10.63 -3.09 25.74
C PHE A 520 -10.80 -3.81 27.09
N GLY A 521 -9.77 -4.54 27.53
CA GLY A 521 -9.89 -5.40 28.70
C GLY A 521 -10.90 -6.53 28.45
N ASP A 522 -11.91 -6.65 29.31
CA ASP A 522 -12.99 -7.65 29.19
C ASP A 522 -14.24 -7.09 28.49
N GLU A 523 -14.27 -5.79 28.19
CA GLU A 523 -15.40 -5.12 27.55
C GLU A 523 -15.30 -5.23 26.02
N ILE A 524 -16.45 -5.48 25.38
CA ILE A 524 -16.57 -5.62 23.94
C ILE A 524 -17.69 -4.68 23.44
N GLY A 525 -17.34 -3.80 22.53
CA GLY A 525 -18.27 -2.97 21.77
C GLY A 525 -18.52 -3.57 20.39
N PHE A 526 -19.76 -3.47 19.94
CA PHE A 526 -20.21 -3.90 18.61
C PHE A 526 -21.30 -2.96 18.12
N ALA A 527 -20.94 -2.03 17.23
CA ALA A 527 -21.84 -1.00 16.73
C ALA A 527 -21.67 -0.76 15.23
N GLU A 528 -22.47 0.14 14.65
CA GLU A 528 -22.40 0.46 13.21
C GLU A 528 -21.23 1.39 12.90
N THR A 529 -20.83 2.21 13.87
CA THR A 529 -19.72 3.16 13.79
C THR A 529 -18.66 2.87 14.85
N LEU A 530 -17.45 3.38 14.64
CA LEU A 530 -16.37 3.28 15.62
C LEU A 530 -16.73 4.01 16.92
N ASP A 531 -17.24 5.24 16.82
CA ASP A 531 -17.60 6.07 17.97
C ASP A 531 -18.62 5.38 18.87
N GLU A 532 -19.69 4.80 18.29
CA GLU A 532 -20.69 4.05 19.06
C GLU A 532 -20.10 2.78 19.69
N ALA A 533 -19.17 2.10 19.03
CA ALA A 533 -18.51 0.91 19.57
C ALA A 533 -17.54 1.27 20.71
N LEU A 534 -16.85 2.41 20.61
CA LEU A 534 -16.03 2.96 21.70
C LEU A 534 -16.92 3.39 22.88
N ASP A 535 -18.05 4.04 22.63
CA ASP A 535 -19.00 4.44 23.67
C ASP A 535 -19.57 3.25 24.44
N GLN A 536 -19.82 2.13 23.77
CA GLN A 536 -20.23 0.88 24.44
C GLN A 536 -19.16 0.33 25.39
N VAL A 537 -17.88 0.54 25.06
CA VAL A 537 -16.73 0.06 25.86
C VAL A 537 -16.39 1.02 27.00
N PHE A 538 -16.38 2.32 26.76
CA PHE A 538 -15.90 3.34 27.71
C PHE A 538 -17.03 4.13 28.42
N GLY A 539 -18.30 3.94 28.05
CA GLY A 539 -19.44 4.51 28.76
C GLY A 539 -19.79 5.97 28.40
N GLY A 540 -19.39 6.45 27.21
CA GLY A 540 -19.87 7.68 26.58
C GLY A 540 -18.89 8.88 26.52
N ASP A 541 -19.04 9.68 25.45
CA ASP A 541 -18.21 10.81 24.99
C ASP A 541 -16.77 10.38 24.60
N SER A 542 -16.68 9.32 23.80
CA SER A 542 -15.43 8.75 23.26
C SER A 542 -14.83 9.55 22.10
#